data_AF-B9NQW1-F1
#
_entry.id   AF-B9NQW1-F1
#
_cell.length_a   1.000
_cell.length_b   1.000
_cell.length_c   1.000
_cell.angle_alpha   90.00
_cell.angle_beta   90.00
_cell.angle_gamma   90.00
#
_symmetry.space_group_name_H-M   'P 1'
#
loop_
_entity.id
_entity.type
_entity.pdbx_description
1 polymer ?
#
loop_
_entity_poly.entity_id
_entity_poly.type
_entity_poly.pdbx_seq_one_letter_code
_entity_poly.pdbx_strand_id
1 'polypeptide(L)'
;MQSFAHIRPAYSRAERFSDGVVHVLGVSSALIAVPVLVVLTIYYRSNPAAVLGASVYGITLVFMLSFSALYNMIESDRWSELLRRLDHSGIYAKIAGTYTPFVLLSGAPATGLLIGLWSLATLGTAMKMTDPQRFRWPGLALYLAMGWAAVWAGQPMLAEMPSTILILMIAGGIVYTAGVVFYLLDWMPYHNTIWHIFVLTGSVLFFAAVAMRIEGIPAPHL
;
A
#
# COMPACT_ATOMS: atom_id res chain seq x y z
N MET A 1 -5.05 -35.68 13.50
CA MET A 1 -5.39 -34.25 13.30
C MET A 1 -4.37 -33.42 14.05
N GLN A 2 -3.31 -32.98 13.36
CA GLN A 2 -2.35 -32.05 13.96
C GLN A 2 -3.00 -30.67 13.97
N SER A 3 -3.17 -30.10 15.16
CA SER A 3 -3.60 -28.72 15.32
C SER A 3 -2.56 -27.82 14.66
N PHE A 4 -2.92 -27.15 13.57
CA PHE A 4 -2.07 -26.17 12.86
C PHE A 4 -1.90 -24.86 13.66
N ALA A 5 -1.80 -24.94 14.98
CA ALA A 5 -1.58 -23.82 15.88
C ALA A 5 -0.10 -23.37 15.94
N HIS A 6 0.66 -23.51 14.85
CA HIS A 6 1.95 -22.85 14.70
C HIS A 6 1.72 -21.42 14.20
N ILE A 7 1.34 -20.57 15.14
CA ILE A 7 1.08 -19.14 14.93
C ILE A 7 2.44 -18.43 15.02
N ARG A 8 2.97 -18.03 13.84
CA ARG A 8 4.28 -17.39 13.56
C ARG A 8 5.50 -18.33 13.56
N PRO A 9 6.39 -18.24 12.54
CA PRO A 9 7.75 -18.72 12.67
C PRO A 9 8.38 -18.13 13.94
N ALA A 10 9.13 -18.93 14.69
CA ALA A 10 9.87 -18.43 15.84
C ALA A 10 11.05 -17.57 15.34
N TYR A 11 10.79 -16.31 14.99
CA TYR A 11 11.82 -15.37 14.58
C TYR A 11 12.85 -15.18 15.69
N SER A 12 14.12 -15.01 15.32
CA SER A 12 15.17 -14.63 16.25
C SER A 12 14.93 -13.20 16.80
N ARG A 13 15.59 -12.86 17.92
CA ARG A 13 15.55 -11.48 18.43
C ARG A 13 16.11 -10.47 17.42
N ALA A 14 17.13 -10.87 16.66
CA ALA A 14 17.75 -10.02 15.64
C ALA A 14 16.78 -9.73 14.49
N GLU A 15 16.04 -10.74 14.02
CA GLU A 15 15.01 -10.56 12.98
C GLU A 15 13.85 -9.68 13.46
N ARG A 16 13.37 -9.88 14.70
CA ARG A 16 12.32 -9.00 15.26
C ARG A 16 12.79 -7.56 15.40
N PHE A 17 14.04 -7.35 15.82
CA PHE A 17 14.61 -6.02 15.94
C PHE A 17 14.78 -5.35 14.57
N SER A 18 15.35 -6.04 13.58
CA SER A 18 15.52 -5.48 12.24
C SER A 18 14.19 -5.14 11.58
N ASP A 19 13.18 -6.00 11.75
CA ASP A 19 11.83 -5.77 11.25
C ASP A 19 11.16 -4.58 11.94
N GLY A 20 11.29 -4.50 13.27
CA GLY A 20 10.81 -3.36 14.06
C GLY A 20 11.41 -2.03 13.62
N VAL A 21 12.70 -1.98 13.28
CA VAL A 21 13.36 -0.76 12.76
C VAL A 21 12.69 -0.31 11.45
N VAL A 22 12.43 -1.23 10.51
CA VAL A 22 11.78 -0.91 9.23
C VAL A 22 10.37 -0.37 9.47
N HIS A 23 9.61 -0.96 10.38
CA HIS A 23 8.27 -0.49 10.73
C HIS A 23 8.28 0.89 11.40
N VAL A 24 9.17 1.14 12.36
CA VAL A 24 9.30 2.44 13.02
C VAL A 24 9.66 3.52 12.01
N LEU A 25 10.63 3.25 11.12
CA LEU A 25 11.01 4.18 10.04
C LEU A 25 9.83 4.43 9.10
N GLY A 26 9.12 3.39 8.68
CA GLY A 26 7.99 3.51 7.76
C GLY A 26 6.84 4.32 8.35
N VAL A 27 6.38 3.97 9.56
CA VAL A 27 5.27 4.64 10.23
C VAL A 27 5.62 6.10 10.55
N SER A 28 6.79 6.37 11.13
CA SER A 28 7.20 7.75 11.44
C SER A 28 7.33 8.61 10.17
N SER A 29 7.93 8.08 9.11
CA SER A 29 8.03 8.78 7.83
C SER A 29 6.66 9.09 7.24
N ALA A 30 5.72 8.13 7.27
CA ALA A 30 4.37 8.34 6.74
C ALA A 30 3.57 9.36 7.58
N LEU A 31 3.67 9.30 8.91
CA LEU A 31 3.01 10.24 9.82
C LEU A 31 3.52 11.68 9.68
N ILE A 32 4.72 11.89 9.14
CA ILE A 32 5.26 13.22 8.81
C ILE A 32 4.92 13.61 7.37
N ALA A 33 5.24 12.74 6.41
CA ALA A 33 5.17 13.06 4.99
C ALA A 33 3.73 13.21 4.49
N VAL A 34 2.77 12.42 5.00
CA VAL A 34 1.36 12.50 4.58
C VAL A 34 0.72 13.83 4.99
N PRO A 35 0.78 14.28 6.25
CA PRO A 35 0.27 15.60 6.61
C PRO A 35 0.92 16.72 5.80
N VAL A 36 2.24 16.67 5.59
CA VAL A 36 2.94 17.65 4.75
C VAL A 36 2.37 17.65 3.32
N LEU A 37 2.23 16.49 2.68
CA LEU A 37 1.66 16.39 1.34
C LEU A 37 0.24 17.00 1.29
N VAL A 38 -0.64 16.65 2.23
CA VAL A 38 -2.02 17.14 2.27
C VAL A 38 -2.06 18.65 2.49
N VAL A 39 -1.30 19.17 3.46
CA VAL A 39 -1.22 20.61 3.75
C VAL A 39 -0.69 21.39 2.55
N LEU A 40 0.40 20.96 1.93
CA LEU A 40 0.94 21.60 0.73
C LEU A 40 -0.05 21.57 -0.44
N THR A 41 -0.80 20.47 -0.59
CA THR A 41 -1.85 20.35 -1.60
C THR A 41 -2.96 21.38 -1.38
N ILE A 42 -3.40 21.57 -0.13
CA ILE A 42 -4.43 22.56 0.23
C ILE A 42 -3.93 23.98 -0.08
N TYR A 43 -2.71 24.34 0.36
CA TYR A 43 -2.21 25.71 0.24
C TYR A 43 -1.82 26.11 -1.19
N TYR A 44 -1.20 25.21 -1.94
CA TYR A 44 -0.55 25.57 -3.21
C TYR A 44 -1.28 25.10 -4.46
N ARG A 45 -2.32 24.25 -4.34
CA ARG A 45 -3.06 23.73 -5.50
C ARG A 45 -4.53 24.10 -5.48
N SER A 46 -5.14 24.31 -4.31
CA SER A 46 -6.56 24.70 -4.14
C SER A 46 -7.54 23.88 -5.01
N ASN A 47 -7.19 22.63 -5.32
CA ASN A 47 -7.97 21.74 -6.16
C ASN A 47 -8.61 20.65 -5.28
N PRO A 48 -9.96 20.60 -5.18
CA PRO A 48 -10.64 19.65 -4.31
C PRO A 48 -10.34 18.17 -4.62
N ALA A 49 -10.19 17.82 -5.91
CA ALA A 49 -9.87 16.46 -6.34
C ALA A 49 -8.44 16.07 -5.92
N ALA A 50 -7.50 17.02 -5.96
CA ALA A 50 -6.13 16.82 -5.48
C ALA A 50 -6.09 16.58 -3.98
N VAL A 51 -6.79 17.39 -3.20
CA VAL A 51 -6.87 17.25 -1.73
C VAL A 51 -7.51 15.93 -1.35
N LEU A 52 -8.62 15.55 -2.01
CA LEU A 52 -9.28 14.27 -1.78
C LEU A 52 -8.35 13.09 -2.14
N GLY A 53 -7.73 13.13 -3.30
CA GLY A 53 -6.79 12.10 -3.76
C GLY A 53 -5.60 11.93 -2.82
N ALA A 54 -4.98 13.04 -2.40
CA ALA A 54 -3.87 13.05 -1.45
C ALA A 54 -4.28 12.47 -0.09
N SER A 55 -5.46 12.85 0.40
CA SER A 55 -5.98 12.40 1.69
C SER A 55 -6.29 10.90 1.70
N VAL A 56 -6.96 10.39 0.65
CA VAL A 56 -7.27 8.96 0.51
C VAL A 56 -5.99 8.12 0.36
N TYR A 57 -5.05 8.57 -0.47
CA TYR A 57 -3.73 7.96 -0.58
C TYR A 57 -3.01 7.91 0.77
N GLY A 58 -3.01 9.04 1.48
CA GLY A 58 -2.32 9.21 2.75
C GLY A 58 -2.87 8.35 3.87
N ILE A 59 -4.20 8.36 4.04
CA ILE A 59 -4.89 7.56 5.07
C ILE A 59 -4.64 6.07 4.84
N THR A 60 -4.75 5.59 3.59
CA THR A 60 -4.52 4.17 3.29
C THR A 60 -3.05 3.76 3.47
N LEU A 61 -2.10 4.65 3.18
CA LEU A 61 -0.67 4.44 3.47
C LEU A 61 -0.40 4.33 4.98
N VAL A 62 -0.88 5.31 5.76
CA VAL A 62 -0.72 5.31 7.22
C VAL A 62 -1.40 4.10 7.84
N PHE A 63 -2.61 3.76 7.40
CA PHE A 63 -3.35 2.58 7.86
C PHE A 63 -2.54 1.29 7.62
N MET A 64 -2.08 1.06 6.39
CA MET A 64 -1.33 -0.15 6.04
C MET A 64 -0.04 -0.26 6.86
N LEU A 65 0.77 0.80 6.92
CA LEU A 65 2.04 0.76 7.67
C LEU A 65 1.82 0.59 9.17
N SER A 66 0.80 1.24 9.74
CA SER A 66 0.52 1.19 11.17
C SER A 66 0.02 -0.19 11.59
N PHE A 67 -0.94 -0.78 10.87
CA PHE A 67 -1.42 -2.12 11.21
C PHE A 67 -0.36 -3.20 10.97
N SER A 68 0.51 -3.02 9.98
CA SER A 68 1.67 -3.87 9.79
C SER A 68 2.65 -3.79 10.95
N ALA A 69 2.97 -2.58 11.42
CA ALA A 69 3.80 -2.38 12.59
C ALA A 69 3.18 -2.98 13.85
N LEU A 70 1.88 -2.70 14.10
CA LEU A 70 1.16 -3.24 15.25
C LEU A 70 1.15 -4.77 15.23
N TYR A 71 0.89 -5.38 14.08
CA TYR A 71 0.90 -6.83 13.94
C TYR A 71 2.30 -7.40 14.23
N ASN A 72 3.35 -6.91 13.58
CA ASN A 72 4.68 -7.51 13.70
C ASN A 72 5.40 -7.19 15.02
N MET A 73 5.09 -6.05 15.66
CA MET A 73 5.79 -5.61 16.87
C MET A 73 5.06 -5.94 18.18
N ILE A 74 3.74 -6.17 18.17
CA ILE A 74 2.98 -6.52 19.38
C ILE A 74 2.88 -8.04 19.52
N GLU A 75 3.47 -8.57 20.59
CA GLU A 75 3.30 -9.95 21.04
C GLU A 75 2.08 -10.02 21.97
N SER A 76 0.89 -10.28 21.41
CA SER A 76 -0.35 -10.41 22.19
C SER A 76 -1.29 -11.47 21.62
N ASP A 77 -1.56 -12.52 22.38
CA ASP A 77 -2.48 -13.59 21.98
C ASP A 77 -3.90 -13.07 21.73
N ARG A 78 -4.34 -12.08 22.52
CA ARG A 78 -5.67 -11.47 22.42
C ARG A 78 -5.90 -10.74 21.09
N TRP A 79 -4.89 -10.05 20.60
CA TRP A 79 -5.02 -9.14 19.45
C TRP A 79 -4.35 -9.65 18.19
N SER A 80 -3.49 -10.67 18.28
CA SER A 80 -2.69 -11.20 17.16
C SER A 80 -3.52 -11.49 15.92
N GLU A 81 -4.68 -12.13 16.08
CA GLU A 81 -5.56 -12.48 14.97
C GLU A 81 -6.20 -11.26 14.32
N LEU A 82 -6.73 -10.33 15.12
CA LEU A 82 -7.34 -9.11 14.61
C LEU A 82 -6.31 -8.24 13.88
N LEU A 83 -5.13 -8.07 14.47
CA LEU A 83 -4.04 -7.31 13.86
C LEU A 83 -3.56 -7.95 12.56
N ARG A 84 -3.48 -9.28 12.50
CA ARG A 84 -3.18 -10.03 11.26
C ARG A 84 -4.19 -9.74 10.17
N ARG A 85 -5.48 -9.73 10.52
CA ARG A 85 -6.56 -9.43 9.58
C ARG A 85 -6.43 -8.01 9.06
N LEU A 86 -6.20 -7.04 9.95
CA LEU A 86 -6.10 -5.62 9.59
C LEU A 86 -4.84 -5.32 8.75
N ASP A 87 -3.70 -5.90 9.09
CA ASP A 87 -2.45 -5.82 8.33
C ASP A 87 -2.65 -6.32 6.89
N HIS A 88 -3.17 -7.55 6.74
CA HIS A 88 -3.43 -8.11 5.41
C HIS A 88 -4.50 -7.34 4.62
N SER A 89 -5.53 -6.82 5.29
CA SER A 89 -6.54 -5.97 4.65
C SER A 89 -5.98 -4.63 4.20
N GLY A 90 -5.01 -4.08 4.92
CA GLY A 90 -4.35 -2.82 4.62
C GLY A 90 -3.74 -2.78 3.22
N ILE A 91 -3.22 -3.92 2.72
CA ILE A 91 -2.65 -4.04 1.37
C ILE A 91 -3.69 -3.68 0.29
N TYR A 92 -4.92 -4.19 0.41
CA TYR A 92 -5.97 -3.95 -0.57
C TYR A 92 -6.42 -2.49 -0.59
N ALA A 93 -6.64 -1.92 0.60
CA ALA A 93 -6.98 -0.51 0.76
C ALA A 93 -5.86 0.39 0.22
N LYS A 94 -4.60 0.03 0.49
CA LYS A 94 -3.43 0.76 0.00
C LYS A 94 -3.36 0.76 -1.53
N ILE A 95 -3.63 -0.36 -2.19
CA ILE A 95 -3.61 -0.41 -3.66
C ILE A 95 -4.69 0.52 -4.24
N ALA A 96 -5.94 0.41 -3.78
CA ALA A 96 -7.02 1.27 -4.25
C ALA A 96 -6.78 2.75 -3.95
N GLY A 97 -6.29 3.06 -2.74
CA GLY A 97 -5.90 4.41 -2.33
C GLY A 97 -4.74 4.97 -3.15
N THR A 98 -3.83 4.11 -3.63
CA THR A 98 -2.71 4.53 -4.49
C THR A 98 -3.18 5.00 -5.86
N TYR A 99 -4.17 4.35 -6.45
CA TYR A 99 -4.74 4.76 -7.75
C TYR A 99 -5.63 5.99 -7.67
N THR A 100 -6.22 6.27 -6.50
CA THR A 100 -7.21 7.34 -6.31
C THR A 100 -6.73 8.71 -6.81
N PRO A 101 -5.59 9.28 -6.37
CA PRO A 101 -5.13 10.58 -6.87
C PRO A 101 -4.84 10.58 -8.37
N PHE A 102 -4.33 9.48 -8.93
CA PHE A 102 -4.05 9.41 -10.37
C PHE A 102 -5.32 9.46 -11.22
N VAL A 103 -6.36 8.73 -10.82
CA VAL A 103 -7.64 8.71 -11.52
C VAL A 103 -8.40 10.02 -11.33
N LEU A 104 -8.48 10.54 -10.10
CA LEU A 104 -9.22 11.79 -9.82
C LEU A 104 -8.64 13.02 -10.52
N LEU A 105 -7.34 13.00 -10.80
CA LEU A 105 -6.66 14.10 -11.49
C LEU A 105 -6.57 13.87 -13.00
N SER A 106 -6.93 12.69 -13.48
CA SER A 106 -6.96 12.36 -14.92
C SER A 106 -8.07 13.14 -15.63
N GLY A 107 -7.78 13.64 -16.83
CA GLY A 107 -8.81 14.16 -17.74
C GLY A 107 -9.58 13.04 -18.45
N ALA A 108 -8.96 11.87 -18.59
CA ALA A 108 -9.56 10.70 -19.21
C ALA A 108 -10.66 10.00 -18.37
N PRO A 109 -11.61 9.30 -19.02
CA PRO A 109 -12.66 8.53 -18.36
C PRO A 109 -12.08 7.25 -17.72
N ALA A 110 -11.57 7.36 -16.48
CA ALA A 110 -10.98 6.25 -15.72
C ALA A 110 -11.79 5.88 -14.45
N THR A 111 -12.98 6.42 -14.26
CA THR A 111 -13.81 6.18 -13.05
C THR A 111 -14.15 4.70 -12.85
N GLY A 112 -14.34 3.94 -13.94
CA GLY A 112 -14.60 2.50 -13.88
C GLY A 112 -13.45 1.71 -13.23
N LEU A 113 -12.20 2.11 -13.47
CA LEU A 113 -11.02 1.53 -12.82
C LEU A 113 -11.08 1.74 -11.31
N LEU A 114 -11.39 2.97 -10.88
CA LEU A 114 -11.44 3.31 -9.45
C LEU A 114 -12.57 2.57 -8.73
N ILE A 115 -13.76 2.48 -9.33
CA ILE A 115 -14.87 1.68 -8.80
C ILE A 115 -14.46 0.22 -8.66
N GLY A 116 -13.91 -0.36 -9.73
CA GLY A 116 -13.44 -1.76 -9.73
C GLY A 116 -12.40 -2.02 -8.64
N LEU A 117 -11.42 -1.13 -8.47
CA LEU A 117 -10.38 -1.26 -7.45
C LEU A 117 -10.94 -1.18 -6.02
N TRP A 118 -11.84 -0.25 -5.73
CA TRP A 118 -12.46 -0.16 -4.40
C TRP A 118 -13.42 -1.32 -4.12
N SER A 119 -14.15 -1.82 -5.13
CA SER A 119 -14.94 -3.04 -5.03
C SER A 119 -14.07 -4.26 -4.72
N LEU A 120 -12.98 -4.45 -5.46
CA LEU A 120 -12.04 -5.56 -5.23
C LEU A 120 -11.30 -5.39 -3.89
N ALA A 121 -11.00 -4.16 -3.47
CA ALA A 121 -10.40 -3.90 -2.18
C ALA A 121 -11.34 -4.27 -1.03
N THR A 122 -12.63 -3.97 -1.18
CA THR A 122 -13.68 -4.35 -0.23
C THR A 122 -13.82 -5.87 -0.17
N LEU A 123 -13.84 -6.54 -1.33
CA LEU A 123 -13.87 -8.00 -1.41
C LEU A 123 -12.65 -8.64 -0.74
N GLY A 124 -11.44 -8.19 -1.08
CA GLY A 124 -10.20 -8.69 -0.49
C GLY A 124 -10.13 -8.45 1.02
N THR A 125 -10.57 -7.28 1.48
CA THR A 125 -10.71 -6.96 2.91
C THR A 125 -11.69 -7.92 3.59
N ALA A 126 -12.86 -8.18 3.00
CA ALA A 126 -13.84 -9.13 3.55
C ALA A 126 -13.29 -10.56 3.62
N MET A 127 -12.56 -11.01 2.59
CA MET A 127 -11.87 -12.32 2.60
C MET A 127 -10.86 -12.41 3.75
N LYS A 128 -10.02 -11.39 3.95
CA LYS A 128 -9.05 -11.38 5.05
C LYS A 128 -9.70 -11.21 6.42
N MET A 129 -10.79 -10.45 6.51
CA MET A 129 -11.55 -10.30 7.75
C MET A 129 -12.28 -11.57 8.18
N THR A 130 -12.59 -12.49 7.26
CA THR A 130 -13.23 -13.77 7.60
C THR A 130 -12.20 -14.83 7.96
N ASP A 131 -11.25 -15.10 7.06
CA ASP A 131 -10.21 -16.12 7.27
C ASP A 131 -8.94 -15.83 6.43
N PRO A 132 -7.91 -15.22 7.03
CA PRO A 132 -6.65 -14.93 6.35
C PRO A 132 -5.94 -16.16 5.77
N GLN A 133 -6.05 -17.32 6.43
CA GLN A 133 -5.32 -18.54 6.09
C GLN A 133 -5.99 -19.25 4.91
N ARG A 134 -7.31 -19.48 4.98
CA ARG A 134 -8.08 -20.07 3.89
C ARG A 134 -7.92 -19.28 2.59
N PHE A 135 -7.88 -17.97 2.68
CA PHE A 135 -7.75 -17.08 1.53
C PHE A 135 -6.31 -16.59 1.27
N ARG A 136 -5.27 -17.33 1.71
CA ARG A 136 -3.86 -16.95 1.47
C ARG A 136 -3.58 -16.75 -0.03
N TRP A 137 -3.78 -17.80 -0.84
CA TRP A 137 -3.46 -17.78 -2.28
C TRP A 137 -4.43 -16.95 -3.12
N PRO A 138 -5.77 -17.07 -2.98
CA PRO A 138 -6.69 -16.20 -3.70
C PRO A 138 -6.48 -14.72 -3.37
N GLY A 139 -6.20 -14.42 -2.10
CA GLY A 139 -5.92 -13.05 -1.67
C GLY A 139 -4.63 -12.50 -2.27
N LEU A 140 -3.57 -13.31 -2.31
CA LEU A 140 -2.30 -12.97 -2.94
C LEU A 140 -2.48 -12.64 -4.43
N ALA A 141 -3.13 -13.54 -5.17
CA ALA A 141 -3.42 -13.34 -6.59
C ALA A 141 -4.26 -12.08 -6.82
N LEU A 142 -5.26 -11.85 -5.98
CA LEU A 142 -6.14 -10.68 -6.08
C LEU A 142 -5.37 -9.37 -5.92
N TYR A 143 -4.56 -9.20 -4.88
CA TYR A 143 -3.85 -7.93 -4.70
C TYR A 143 -2.78 -7.72 -5.78
N LEU A 144 -2.14 -8.77 -6.30
CA LEU A 144 -1.18 -8.64 -7.41
C LEU A 144 -1.89 -8.21 -8.69
N ALA A 145 -3.04 -8.81 -9.00
CA ALA A 145 -3.87 -8.42 -10.13
C ALA A 145 -4.35 -6.95 -10.00
N MET A 146 -4.76 -6.54 -8.79
CA MET A 146 -5.11 -5.15 -8.51
C MET A 146 -3.92 -4.19 -8.68
N GLY A 147 -2.73 -4.56 -8.20
CA GLY A 147 -1.53 -3.72 -8.27
C GLY A 147 -1.05 -3.43 -9.69
N TRP A 148 -1.45 -4.24 -10.66
CA TRP A 148 -1.15 -4.05 -12.08
C TRP A 148 -2.37 -3.64 -12.91
N ALA A 149 -3.53 -3.37 -12.27
CA ALA A 149 -4.80 -3.07 -12.93
C ALA A 149 -4.71 -1.94 -13.98
N ALA A 150 -3.85 -0.94 -13.76
CA ALA A 150 -3.69 0.16 -14.69
C ALA A 150 -3.13 -0.25 -16.06
N VAL A 151 -2.37 -1.34 -16.15
CA VAL A 151 -1.82 -1.83 -17.43
C VAL A 151 -2.95 -2.26 -18.38
N TRP A 152 -4.01 -2.86 -17.83
CA TRP A 152 -5.11 -3.43 -18.62
C TRP A 152 -6.36 -2.55 -18.65
N ALA A 153 -6.59 -1.71 -17.64
CA ALA A 153 -7.82 -0.92 -17.50
C ALA A 153 -7.57 0.57 -17.19
N GLY A 154 -6.31 1.01 -17.15
CA GLY A 154 -5.92 2.39 -16.85
C GLY A 154 -5.17 3.10 -17.97
N GLN A 155 -5.14 2.55 -19.19
CA GLN A 155 -4.36 3.08 -20.31
C GLN A 155 -4.67 4.55 -20.63
N PRO A 156 -5.95 5.00 -20.64
CA PRO A 156 -6.26 6.42 -20.87
C PRO A 156 -5.64 7.33 -19.80
N MET A 157 -5.69 6.92 -18.53
CA MET A 157 -5.08 7.64 -17.41
C MET A 157 -3.54 7.65 -17.52
N LEU A 158 -2.93 6.54 -17.93
CA LEU A 158 -1.48 6.44 -18.09
C LEU A 158 -0.96 7.28 -19.27
N ALA A 159 -1.73 7.41 -20.35
CA ALA A 159 -1.34 8.15 -21.55
C ALA A 159 -1.18 9.67 -21.31
N GLU A 160 -1.83 10.21 -20.28
CA GLU A 160 -1.72 11.63 -19.90
C GLU A 160 -0.53 11.92 -18.97
N MET A 161 0.15 10.89 -18.47
CA MET A 161 1.18 11.06 -17.46
C MET A 161 2.55 11.37 -18.05
N PRO A 162 3.30 12.31 -17.44
CA PRO A 162 4.73 12.44 -17.68
C PRO A 162 5.47 11.11 -17.49
N SER A 163 6.46 10.85 -18.35
CA SER A 163 7.27 9.62 -18.32
C SER A 163 7.91 9.34 -16.96
N THR A 164 8.34 10.38 -16.24
CA THR A 164 8.92 10.24 -14.89
C THR A 164 7.94 9.60 -13.89
N ILE A 165 6.66 10.01 -13.92
CA ILE A 165 5.63 9.43 -13.04
C ILE A 165 5.39 7.97 -13.41
N LEU A 166 5.31 7.66 -14.70
CA LEU A 166 5.15 6.28 -15.19
C LEU A 166 6.30 5.38 -14.75
N ILE A 167 7.55 5.85 -14.84
CA ILE A 167 8.74 5.11 -14.40
C ILE A 167 8.65 4.82 -12.89
N LEU A 168 8.27 5.81 -12.07
CA LEU A 168 8.11 5.60 -10.63
C LEU A 168 6.99 4.59 -10.31
N MET A 169 5.87 4.64 -11.03
CA MET A 169 4.77 3.69 -10.86
C MET A 169 5.18 2.27 -11.23
N ILE A 170 5.86 2.09 -12.38
CA ILE A 170 6.35 0.79 -12.84
C ILE A 170 7.40 0.24 -11.86
N ALA A 171 8.37 1.07 -11.47
CA ALA A 171 9.39 0.70 -10.50
C ALA A 171 8.76 0.31 -9.15
N GLY A 172 7.79 1.08 -8.66
CA GLY A 172 7.03 0.76 -7.44
C GLY A 172 6.28 -0.58 -7.55
N GLY A 173 5.61 -0.82 -8.67
CA GLY A 173 4.91 -2.08 -8.95
C GLY A 173 5.85 -3.29 -8.99
N ILE A 174 7.02 -3.14 -9.63
CA ILE A 174 8.06 -4.17 -9.67
C ILE A 174 8.61 -4.43 -8.26
N VAL A 175 8.94 -3.38 -7.50
CA VAL A 175 9.46 -3.50 -6.13
C VAL A 175 8.46 -4.22 -5.22
N TYR A 176 7.17 -3.84 -5.23
CA TYR A 176 6.16 -4.58 -4.46
C TYR A 176 6.05 -6.05 -4.88
N THR A 177 6.03 -6.32 -6.19
CA THR A 177 5.92 -7.68 -6.72
C THR A 177 7.15 -8.52 -6.37
N ALA A 178 8.36 -7.96 -6.46
CA ALA A 178 9.60 -8.62 -6.08
C ALA A 178 9.64 -8.92 -4.59
N GLY A 179 9.13 -8.02 -3.75
CA GLY A 179 8.99 -8.24 -2.31
C GLY A 179 8.21 -9.52 -2.00
N VAL A 180 7.14 -9.82 -2.76
CA VAL A 180 6.30 -11.01 -2.53
C VAL A 180 7.11 -12.29 -2.56
N VAL A 181 8.17 -12.35 -3.37
CA VAL A 181 9.07 -13.50 -3.40
C VAL A 181 9.67 -13.75 -2.00
N PHE A 182 10.20 -12.73 -1.35
CA PHE A 182 10.75 -12.83 0.00
C PHE A 182 9.67 -13.11 1.06
N TYR A 183 8.47 -12.58 0.90
CA TYR A 183 7.34 -12.95 1.76
C TYR A 183 7.03 -14.45 1.72
N LEU A 184 7.16 -15.08 0.55
CA LEU A 184 6.89 -16.51 0.37
C LEU A 184 8.07 -17.42 0.76
N LEU A 185 9.29 -16.89 0.82
CA LEU A 185 10.50 -17.63 1.23
C LEU A 185 10.64 -17.66 2.77
N ASP A 186 9.64 -18.22 3.46
CA ASP A 186 9.57 -18.29 4.93
C ASP A 186 10.68 -19.11 5.61
N TRP A 187 11.46 -19.86 4.83
CA TRP A 187 12.65 -20.58 5.30
C TRP A 187 13.92 -19.71 5.36
N MET A 188 13.93 -18.54 4.69
CA MET A 188 15.12 -17.68 4.59
C MET A 188 15.23 -16.77 5.83
N PRO A 189 16.41 -16.68 6.47
CA PRO A 189 16.62 -15.71 7.55
C PRO A 189 16.32 -14.28 7.08
N TYR A 190 15.67 -13.49 7.92
CA TYR A 190 15.28 -12.10 7.65
C TYR A 190 14.28 -11.90 6.51
N HIS A 191 13.64 -12.96 6.00
CA HIS A 191 12.70 -12.84 4.89
C HIS A 191 11.57 -11.82 5.15
N ASN A 192 11.05 -11.74 6.39
CA ASN A 192 10.02 -10.77 6.78
C ASN A 192 10.54 -9.32 6.76
N THR A 193 11.75 -9.10 7.30
CA THR A 193 12.41 -7.79 7.25
C THR A 193 12.66 -7.37 5.81
N ILE A 194 13.16 -8.26 4.97
CA ILE A 194 13.41 -7.98 3.55
C ILE A 194 12.08 -7.63 2.87
N TRP A 195 11.03 -8.43 3.06
CA TRP A 195 9.68 -8.13 2.58
C TRP A 195 9.24 -6.71 2.96
N HIS A 196 9.35 -6.32 4.23
CA HIS A 196 8.94 -4.98 4.67
C HIS A 196 9.83 -3.86 4.11
N ILE A 197 11.12 -4.11 3.84
CA ILE A 197 11.98 -3.15 3.11
C ILE A 197 11.45 -2.92 1.70
N PHE A 198 11.07 -3.98 0.98
CA PHE A 198 10.46 -3.84 -0.35
C PHE A 198 9.12 -3.10 -0.27
N VAL A 199 8.27 -3.40 0.71
CA VAL A 199 7.00 -2.68 0.95
C VAL A 199 7.23 -1.19 1.21
N LEU A 200 8.19 -0.84 2.07
CA LEU A 200 8.53 0.55 2.37
C LEU A 200 9.10 1.26 1.14
N THR A 201 10.02 0.63 0.43
CA THR A 201 10.65 1.19 -0.79
C THR A 201 9.60 1.43 -1.88
N GLY A 202 8.73 0.46 -2.15
CA GLY A 202 7.61 0.63 -3.08
C GLY A 202 6.68 1.76 -2.66
N SER A 203 6.40 1.88 -1.36
CA SER A 203 5.59 2.97 -0.82
C SER A 203 6.21 4.34 -1.04
N VAL A 204 7.53 4.48 -0.88
CA VAL A 204 8.28 5.71 -1.16
C VAL A 204 8.21 6.07 -2.65
N LEU A 205 8.40 5.11 -3.55
CA LEU A 205 8.30 5.34 -5.00
C LEU A 205 6.90 5.84 -5.39
N PHE A 206 5.85 5.21 -4.87
CA PHE A 206 4.48 5.68 -5.12
C PHE A 206 4.17 7.01 -4.41
N PHE A 207 4.74 7.27 -3.25
CA PHE A 207 4.62 8.58 -2.60
C PHE A 207 5.19 9.68 -3.48
N ALA A 208 6.39 9.47 -4.02
CA ALA A 208 7.03 10.40 -4.95
C ALA A 208 6.17 10.59 -6.21
N ALA A 209 5.67 9.50 -6.82
CA ALA A 209 4.80 9.57 -7.99
C ALA A 209 3.52 10.38 -7.73
N VAL A 210 2.88 10.19 -6.58
CA VAL A 210 1.66 10.92 -6.18
C VAL A 210 1.98 12.40 -5.90
N ALA A 211 3.07 12.68 -5.17
CA ALA A 211 3.50 14.04 -4.90
C ALA A 211 3.77 14.81 -6.21
N MET A 212 4.52 14.21 -7.14
CA MET A 212 4.77 14.79 -8.47
C MET A 212 3.49 14.98 -9.28
N ARG A 213 2.54 14.03 -9.19
CA ARG A 213 1.27 14.14 -9.91
C ARG A 213 0.43 15.33 -9.43
N ILE A 214 0.42 15.57 -8.12
CA ILE A 214 -0.27 16.71 -7.51
C ILE A 214 0.48 18.00 -7.79
N GLU A 215 1.81 17.96 -7.74
CA GLU A 215 2.66 19.12 -8.04
C GLU A 215 2.41 19.65 -9.45
N GLY A 216 2.20 18.78 -10.43
CA GLY A 216 1.90 19.16 -11.82
C GLY A 216 0.56 19.86 -12.05
N ILE A 217 -0.31 19.98 -11.04
CA ILE A 217 -1.55 20.76 -11.15
C ILE A 217 -1.19 22.26 -11.10
N PRO A 218 -1.73 23.11 -11.99
CA PRO A 218 -1.50 24.55 -11.94
C PRO A 218 -1.86 25.14 -10.57
N ALA A 219 -1.01 26.03 -10.06
CA ALA A 219 -1.33 26.79 -8.86
C ALA A 219 -2.53 27.71 -9.14
N PRO A 220 -3.39 27.99 -8.14
CA PRO A 220 -4.45 28.98 -8.30
C PRO A 220 -3.81 30.32 -8.72
N HIS A 221 -4.36 30.96 -9.75
CA HIS A 221 -3.98 32.32 -10.12
C HIS A 221 -4.36 33.24 -8.95
N LEU A 222 -3.34 33.72 -8.23
CA LEU A 222 -3.48 34.78 -7.22
C LEU A 222 -3.73 36.13 -7.91
#